data_AF-A0A6N7HMM2-F1
#
_entry.id   AF-A0A6N7HMM2-F1
#
_cell.length_a   1.000
_cell.length_b   1.000
_cell.length_c   1.000
_cell.angle_alpha   90.00
_cell.angle_beta   90.00
_cell.angle_gamma   90.00
#
_symmetry.space_group_name_H-M   'P 1'
#
loop_
_entity.id
_entity.type
_entity.pdbx_description
1 polymer ?
#
loop_
_entity_poly.entity_id
_entity_poly.type
_entity_poly.pdbx_seq_one_letter_code
_entity_poly.pdbx_strand_id
1 'polypeptide(L)'
;MTGNPTVERKDVVAMVASLGDRPVDEVSERIDSIQLAWLVHQVEQRYGVEVELDDGQFARMSTVDGAVEVLRETIRAVRNA
;
A
#
# COMPACT_ATOMS: atom_id res chain seq x y z
N MET A 1 -4.28 23.74 1.08
CA MET A 1 -3.12 23.09 1.73
C MET A 1 -2.80 21.82 0.96
N THR A 2 -2.07 21.92 -0.15
CA THR A 2 -1.88 20.79 -1.08
C THR A 2 -0.52 20.16 -0.82
N GLY A 3 -0.38 19.49 0.32
CA GLY A 3 0.70 18.51 0.49
C GLY A 3 0.39 17.35 -0.45
N ASN A 4 1.32 16.97 -1.31
CA ASN A 4 1.18 15.75 -2.12
C ASN A 4 0.83 14.59 -1.17
N PRO A 5 -0.34 13.94 -1.30
CA PRO A 5 -0.71 12.87 -0.39
C PRO A 5 0.29 11.74 -0.62
N THR A 6 1.20 11.60 0.33
CA THR A 6 2.23 10.57 0.35
C THR A 6 1.66 9.45 1.20
N VAL A 7 1.72 8.20 0.73
CA VAL A 7 1.25 7.05 1.51
C VAL A 7 2.00 7.00 2.84
N GLU A 8 1.26 6.95 3.95
CA GLU A 8 1.82 6.74 5.28
C GLU A 8 1.49 5.34 5.81
N ARG A 9 2.24 4.88 6.81
CA ARG A 9 1.99 3.61 7.50
C ARG A 9 0.55 3.46 7.97
N LYS A 10 -0.04 4.53 8.50
CA LYS A 10 -1.44 4.54 8.94
C LYS A 10 -2.41 4.30 7.77
N ASP A 11 -2.09 4.78 6.57
CA ASP A 11 -2.92 4.54 5.39
C ASP A 11 -2.85 3.07 4.96
N VAL A 12 -1.64 2.49 4.93
CA VAL A 12 -1.43 1.08 4.61
C VAL A 12 -2.16 0.18 5.61
N VAL A 13 -2.00 0.44 6.91
CA VAL A 13 -2.69 -0.32 7.96
C VAL A 13 -4.21 -0.19 7.81
N ALA A 14 -4.74 1.01 7.58
CA ALA A 14 -6.18 1.21 7.39
C ALA A 14 -6.71 0.47 6.14
N MET A 15 -5.96 0.49 5.04
CA MET A 15 -6.32 -0.24 3.82
C MET A 15 -6.30 -1.75 4.04
N VAL A 16 -5.30 -2.28 4.74
CA VAL A 16 -5.23 -3.72 5.05
C VAL A 16 -6.31 -4.12 6.06
N ALA A 17 -6.64 -3.26 7.04
CA ALA A 17 -7.71 -3.49 8.01
C ALA A 17 -9.10 -3.54 7.37
N SER A 18 -9.33 -2.76 6.30
CA SER A 18 -10.60 -2.80 5.58
C SER A 18 -10.84 -4.14 4.89
N LEU A 19 -9.79 -4.96 4.70
CA LEU A 19 -9.97 -6.35 4.32
C LEU A 19 -10.58 -7.14 5.49
N GLY A 20 -11.88 -7.39 5.38
CA GLY A 20 -12.64 -8.13 6.39
C GLY A 20 -13.18 -7.26 7.53
N ASP A 21 -13.19 -5.94 7.38
CA ASP A 21 -13.77 -4.98 8.34
C ASP A 21 -13.26 -5.17 9.77
N ARG A 22 -11.93 -5.28 9.92
CA ARG A 22 -11.28 -5.49 11.22
C ARG A 22 -10.69 -4.19 11.78
N PRO A 23 -10.48 -4.10 13.10
CA PRO A 23 -9.76 -2.99 13.71
C PRO A 23 -8.31 -2.87 13.22
N VAL A 24 -7.79 -1.63 13.17
CA VAL A 24 -6.42 -1.34 12.69
C VAL A 24 -5.32 -1.91 13.61
N ASP A 25 -5.62 -2.06 14.89
CA ASP A 25 -4.74 -2.66 15.91
C ASP A 25 -4.65 -4.19 15.79
N GLU A 26 -5.56 -4.82 15.05
CA GLU A 26 -5.49 -6.25 14.71
C GLU A 26 -4.67 -6.53 13.44
N VAL A 27 -4.21 -5.50 12.73
CA VAL A 27 -3.34 -5.67 11.56
C VAL A 27 -1.92 -6.01 12.01
N SER A 28 -1.46 -7.21 11.63
CA SER A 28 -0.07 -7.63 11.83
C SER A 28 0.90 -6.81 11.00
N GLU A 29 2.16 -6.71 11.45
CA GLU A 29 3.25 -6.14 10.66
C GLU A 29 3.49 -6.90 9.36
N ARG A 30 3.21 -8.21 9.34
CA ARG A 30 3.36 -9.05 8.15
C ARG A 30 2.13 -8.96 7.27
N ILE A 31 2.35 -8.81 5.97
CA ILE A 31 1.33 -8.78 4.94
C ILE A 31 1.37 -10.10 4.18
N ASP A 32 0.23 -10.80 4.13
CA ASP A 32 0.07 -12.00 3.28
C ASP A 32 -0.31 -11.63 1.83
N SER A 33 -0.32 -12.62 0.93
CA SER A 33 -0.60 -12.37 -0.49
C SER A 33 -2.00 -11.84 -0.78
N ILE A 34 -3.01 -12.19 0.01
CA ILE A 34 -4.38 -11.71 -0.16
C ILE A 34 -4.47 -10.25 0.30
N GLN A 35 -3.90 -9.95 1.46
CA GLN A 35 -3.77 -8.60 1.99
C GLN A 35 -2.98 -7.70 1.04
N LEU A 36 -1.92 -8.24 0.41
CA LEU A 36 -1.13 -7.51 -0.57
C LEU A 36 -1.92 -7.20 -1.83
N ALA A 37 -2.61 -8.18 -2.41
CA ALA A 37 -3.48 -7.96 -3.57
C ALA A 37 -4.57 -6.92 -3.28
N TRP A 38 -5.18 -7.01 -2.09
CA TRP A 38 -6.15 -6.02 -1.63
C TRP A 38 -5.54 -4.62 -1.47
N LEU A 39 -4.36 -4.52 -0.85
CA LEU A 39 -3.67 -3.26 -0.65
C LEU A 39 -3.36 -2.57 -1.98
N VAL A 40 -2.85 -3.32 -2.96
CA VAL A 40 -2.59 -2.79 -4.31
C VAL A 40 -3.88 -2.24 -4.91
N HIS A 41 -4.96 -3.02 -4.90
CA HIS A 41 -6.26 -2.58 -5.41
C HIS A 41 -6.77 -1.30 -4.71
N GLN A 42 -6.63 -1.20 -3.39
CA GLN A 42 -7.04 0.00 -2.65
C GLN A 42 -6.21 1.23 -3.00
N VAL A 43 -4.91 1.08 -3.21
CA VAL A 43 -4.02 2.16 -3.63
C VAL A 43 -4.43 2.66 -5.01
N GLU A 44 -4.64 1.77 -5.97
CA GLU A 44 -5.05 2.14 -7.33
C GLU A 44 -6.36 2.94 -7.31
N GLN A 45 -7.36 2.43 -6.58
CA GLN A 45 -8.65 3.10 -6.44
C GLN A 45 -8.54 4.47 -5.74
N ARG A 46 -7.72 4.60 -4.69
CA ARG A 46 -7.61 5.83 -3.90
C ARG A 46 -6.78 6.92 -4.59
N TYR A 47 -5.71 6.54 -5.28
CA TYR A 47 -4.78 7.48 -5.90
C TYR A 47 -5.03 7.65 -7.40
N GLY A 48 -5.90 6.83 -8.01
CA GLY A 48 -6.20 6.88 -9.45
C GLY A 48 -4.98 6.56 -10.31
N VAL A 49 -4.17 5.61 -9.86
CA VAL A 49 -2.94 5.15 -10.54
C VAL A 49 -3.05 3.65 -10.81
N GLU A 50 -2.29 3.16 -11.78
CA GLU A 50 -2.05 1.73 -11.97
C GLU A 50 -0.69 1.39 -11.35
N VAL A 51 -0.65 0.38 -10.48
CA VAL A 51 0.57 0.01 -9.75
C VAL A 51 1.13 -1.27 -10.35
N GLU A 52 2.11 -1.14 -11.22
CA GLU A 52 2.89 -2.27 -11.70
C GLU A 52 4.03 -2.58 -10.72
N LEU A 53 4.05 -3.81 -10.20
CA LEU A 53 5.06 -4.27 -9.25
C LEU A 53 5.77 -5.50 -9.82
N ASP A 54 7.10 -5.52 -9.69
CA ASP A 54 7.91 -6.72 -9.94
C ASP A 54 7.97 -7.66 -8.71
N ASP A 55 8.47 -8.88 -8.92
CA ASP A 55 8.58 -9.90 -7.86
C ASP A 55 9.42 -9.41 -6.65
N GLY A 56 10.42 -8.57 -6.88
CA GLY A 56 11.24 -7.99 -5.82
C GLY A 56 10.49 -6.95 -4.99
N GLN A 57 9.65 -6.14 -5.64
CA GLN A 57 8.72 -5.23 -4.98
C GLN A 57 7.67 -6.01 -4.19
N PHE A 58 7.05 -7.03 -4.76
CA PHE A 58 6.11 -7.89 -4.02
C PHE A 58 6.75 -8.52 -2.77
N ALA A 59 8.00 -8.99 -2.87
CA ALA A 59 8.72 -9.54 -1.71
C ALA A 59 8.98 -8.49 -0.62
N ARG A 60 9.36 -7.25 -0.99
CA ARG A 60 9.55 -6.14 -0.05
C ARG A 60 8.25 -5.75 0.65
N MET A 61 7.11 -5.83 -0.04
CA MET A 61 5.80 -5.52 0.52
C MET A 61 5.23 -6.60 1.46
N SER A 62 6.03 -7.61 1.84
CA SER A 62 5.64 -8.61 2.85
C SER A 62 5.56 -8.05 4.29
N THR A 63 5.93 -6.79 4.49
CA THR A 63 5.75 -6.03 5.74
C THR A 63 5.05 -4.70 5.48
N VAL A 64 4.43 -4.14 6.51
CA VAL A 64 3.77 -2.83 6.44
C VAL A 64 4.78 -1.74 6.08
N ASP A 65 5.95 -1.71 6.71
CA ASP A 65 6.97 -0.70 6.38
C ASP A 65 7.49 -0.85 4.96
N GLY A 66 7.74 -2.08 4.51
CA GLY A 66 8.18 -2.33 3.13
C GLY A 66 7.11 -1.94 2.10
N ALA A 67 5.83 -2.15 2.43
CA ALA A 67 4.73 -1.66 1.61
C ALA A 67 4.68 -0.13 1.53
N VAL A 68 4.90 0.59 2.63
CA VAL A 68 4.96 2.06 2.61
C VAL A 68 6.06 2.55 1.68
N GLU A 69 7.26 1.98 1.77
CA GLU A 69 8.41 2.37 0.95
C GLU A 69 8.14 2.15 -0.54
N VAL A 70 7.74 0.93 -0.91
CA VAL A 70 7.46 0.57 -2.32
C VAL A 70 6.34 1.41 -2.90
N LEU A 71 5.23 1.61 -2.16
CA LEU A 71 4.10 2.40 -2.65
C LEU A 71 4.48 3.87 -2.86
N ARG A 72 5.32 4.44 -1.99
CA ARG A 72 5.86 5.81 -2.18
C ARG A 72 6.71 5.92 -3.44
N GLU A 73 7.58 4.94 -3.67
CA GLU A 73 8.42 4.86 -4.87
C GLU A 73 7.55 4.78 -6.13
N THR A 74 6.61 3.83 -6.17
CA THR A 74 5.78 3.57 -7.36
C THR A 74 4.83 4.73 -7.67
N ILE A 75 4.10 5.26 -6.68
CA ILE A 75 3.19 6.39 -6.89
C ILE A 75 3.97 7.63 -7.36
N ARG A 76 5.17 7.86 -6.82
CA ARG A 76 6.04 8.94 -7.29
C ARG A 76 6.51 8.70 -8.72
N ALA A 77 6.88 7.47 -9.07
CA ALA A 77 7.31 7.14 -10.43
C ALA A 77 6.18 7.40 -11.44
N VAL A 78 4.97 6.87 -11.18
CA VAL A 78 3.80 7.05 -12.06
C VAL A 78 3.44 8.52 -12.26
N ARG A 79 3.49 9.34 -11.20
CA ARG A 79 3.11 10.76 -11.28
C ARG A 79 4.15 11.65 -11.95
N ASN A 80 5.38 11.17 -12.14
CA ASN A 80 6.44 11.88 -12.86
C ASN A 80 6.63 11.36 -14.30
N ALA A 81 5.88 10.33 -14.71
CA ALA A 81 5.83 9.82 -16.07
C ALA A 81 4.86 10.65 -16.93
#